data_AF-A0AAI9GF64-F1
#
_entry.id   AF-A0AAI9GF64-F1
#
_cell.length_a   1.000
_cell.length_b   1.000
_cell.length_c   1.000
_cell.angle_alpha   90.00
_cell.angle_beta   90.00
_cell.angle_gamma   90.00
#
_symmetry.space_group_name_H-M   'P 1'
#
loop_
_entity.id
_entity.type
_entity.pdbx_description
1 polymer ?
#
loop_
_entity_poly.entity_id
_entity_poly.type
_entity_poly.pdbx_seq_one_letter_code
_entity_poly.pdbx_strand_id
1 'polypeptide(L)' 'MIAYERLREIFSVERIKIEVKDDVSWLLVDRILKHRRLEKYYLWFTTGKVFPEAGQISPALAHNGRMKIMSQ' A
#
# COMPACT_ATOMS: atom_id res chain seq x y z
N MET A 1 13.34 5.54 -4.77
CA MET A 1 13.49 4.37 -3.87
C MET A 1 12.14 3.70 -3.79
N ILE A 2 12.00 2.48 -4.29
CA ILE A 2 10.71 1.80 -4.52
C ILE A 2 9.79 1.83 -3.29
N ALA A 3 10.35 1.71 -2.08
CA ALA A 3 9.58 1.76 -0.84
C ALA A 3 8.94 3.14 -0.57
N TYR A 4 9.69 4.22 -0.77
CA TYR A 4 9.20 5.60 -0.58
C TYR A 4 8.05 5.91 -1.55
N GLU A 5 8.19 5.51 -2.81
CA GLU A 5 7.17 5.72 -3.84
C GLU A 5 5.88 4.99 -3.50
N ARG A 6 5.97 3.71 -3.12
CA ARG A 6 4.81 2.91 -2.69
C ARG A 6 4.11 3.46 -1.45
N LEU A 7 4.87 3.97 -0.48
CA LEU A 7 4.29 4.61 0.71
C LEU A 7 3.54 5.89 0.36
N ARG A 8 4.08 6.72 -0.55
CA ARG A 8 3.39 7.92 -1.02
C ARG A 8 2.06 7.61 -1.68
N GLU A 9 1.99 6.54 -2.48
CA GLU A 9 0.73 6.09 -3.08
C GLU A 9 -0.30 5.71 -2.01
N ILE A 10 0.09 4.91 -1.03
CA ILE A 10 -0.77 4.49 0.08
C ILE A 10 -1.30 5.71 0.86
N PHE A 11 -0.42 6.65 1.23
CA PHE A 11 -0.81 7.82 2.00
C PHE A 11 -1.72 8.76 1.23
N SER A 12 -1.50 8.90 -0.08
CA SER A 12 -2.37 9.69 -0.96
C SER A 12 -3.80 9.16 -0.92
N VAL A 13 -3.98 7.84 -1.10
CA VAL A 13 -5.31 7.21 -1.13
C VAL A 13 -5.98 7.23 0.25
N GLU A 14 -5.24 6.99 1.32
CA GLU A 14 -5.77 6.98 2.68
C GLU A 14 -5.93 8.39 3.28
N ARG A 15 -5.57 9.43 2.53
CA ARG A 15 -5.57 10.85 2.93
C ARG A 15 -4.78 11.07 4.22
N ILE A 16 -3.65 10.38 4.34
CA ILE A 16 -2.73 10.44 5.49
C ILE A 16 -1.67 11.51 5.21
N LYS A 17 -1.54 12.48 6.10
CA LYS A 17 -0.52 13.54 6.04
C LYS A 17 0.67 13.17 6.92
N ILE A 18 1.44 12.18 6.50
CA ILE A 18 2.71 11.81 7.15
C ILE A 18 3.84 12.13 6.16
N GLU A 19 4.80 12.93 6.60
CA GLU A 19 6.07 13.09 5.88
C GLU A 19 6.96 11.90 6.19
N VAL A 20 7.29 11.15 5.14
CA VAL A 20 8.27 10.06 5.20
C VAL A 20 9.49 10.51 4.41
N LYS A 21 10.69 10.29 4.98
CA LYS A 21 11.95 10.56 4.29
C LYS A 21 12.23 9.50 3.23
N ASP A 22 13.06 9.82 2.26
CA ASP A 22 13.46 8.87 1.22
C ASP A 22 14.22 7.68 1.83
N ASP A 23 15.09 7.92 2.82
CA ASP A 23 15.82 6.90 3.57
C ASP A 23 14.98 6.30 4.71
N VAL A 24 13.84 5.70 4.36
CA VAL A 24 12.98 5.02 5.33
C VAL A 24 13.46 3.60 5.58
N SER A 25 13.79 3.27 6.83
CA SER A 25 14.15 1.91 7.22
C SER A 25 12.96 0.96 7.12
N TRP A 26 13.19 -0.28 6.66
CA TRP A 26 12.16 -1.31 6.53
C TRP A 26 11.34 -1.56 7.81
N LEU A 27 11.98 -1.49 8.99
CA LEU A 27 11.29 -1.64 10.28
C LEU A 27 10.20 -0.57 10.51
N LEU A 28 10.46 0.66 10.05
CA LEU A 28 9.46 1.73 10.11
C LEU A 28 8.32 1.47 9.13
N VAL A 29 8.65 0.99 7.92
CA VAL A 29 7.65 0.59 6.91
C VAL A 29 6.73 -0.52 7.45
N ASP A 30 7.30 -1.58 8.02
CA ASP A 30 6.54 -2.68 8.61
C ASP A 30 5.59 -2.19 9.71
N ARG A 31 6.06 -1.30 10.59
CA ARG A 31 5.23 -0.70 11.65
C ARG A 31 4.09 0.14 11.08
N ILE A 32 4.33 0.89 10.00
CA ILE A 32 3.32 1.69 9.31
C ILE A 32 2.27 0.76 8.68
N LEU A 33 2.70 -0.26 7.94
CA LEU A 33 1.80 -1.17 7.23
C LEU A 33 0.98 -2.05 8.20
N LYS A 34 1.48 -2.36 9.39
CA LYS A 34 0.71 -3.06 10.44
C LYS A 34 -0.44 -2.25 11.04
N HIS A 35 -0.58 -0.98 10.67
CA HIS A 35 -1.75 -0.20 11.06
C HIS A 35 -3.02 -0.78 10.40
N ARG A 36 -4.12 -0.93 11.15
CA ARG A 36 -5.39 -1.54 10.68
C ARG A 36 -5.90 -1.00 9.34
N ARG A 37 -5.67 0.29 9.05
CA ARG A 37 -6.08 0.93 7.79
C ARG A 37 -5.16 0.61 6.61
N LEU A 38 -3.91 0.25 6.89
CA LEU A 38 -2.83 0.07 5.92
C LEU A 38 -2.44 -1.40 5.68
N GLU A 39 -2.84 -2.31 6.57
CA GLU A 39 -2.51 -3.73 6.50
C GLU A 39 -2.94 -4.39 5.19
N LYS A 40 -4.04 -3.90 4.61
CA LYS A 40 -4.53 -4.30 3.28
C LYS A 40 -3.56 -4.05 2.14
N TYR A 41 -2.55 -3.19 2.31
CA TYR A 41 -1.54 -2.92 1.29
C TYR A 41 -0.27 -3.75 1.48
N TYR A 42 -0.15 -4.55 2.55
CA TYR A 42 1.09 -5.23 2.93
C TYR A 42 1.59 -6.17 1.83
N LEU A 43 0.70 -7.00 1.28
CA LEU A 43 1.06 -7.96 0.23
C LEU A 43 1.49 -7.26 -1.06
N TRP A 44 0.77 -6.21 -1.45
CA TRP A 44 1.13 -5.40 -2.62
C TRP A 44 2.47 -4.69 -2.40
N PHE A 45 2.69 -4.16 -1.21
CA PHE A 45 3.92 -3.45 -0.89
C PHE A 45 5.14 -4.36 -0.94
N THR A 46 5.02 -5.59 -0.45
CA THR A 46 6.14 -6.54 -0.36
C THR A 46 6.37 -7.28 -1.67
N THR A 47 5.32 -7.72 -2.34
CA THR A 47 5.40 -8.65 -3.48
C THR A 47 4.94 -8.05 -4.82
N GLY A 48 4.30 -6.89 -4.81
CA GLY A 48 3.64 -6.31 -5.98
C GLY A 48 2.31 -6.99 -6.36
N LYS A 49 1.94 -8.10 -5.70
CA LYS A 49 0.70 -8.85 -5.98
C LYS A 49 -0.47 -8.33 -5.13
N VAL A 50 -1.70 -8.55 -5.62
CA VAL A 50 -2.94 -8.24 -4.90
C VAL A 50 -3.78 -9.51 -4.77
N PHE A 51 -4.47 -9.63 -3.64
CA PHE A 51 -5.47 -10.67 -3.35
C PHE A 51 -6.74 -10.02 -2.79
N PRO A 52 -7.60 -9.46 -3.66
CA PRO A 52 -8.77 -8.71 -3.23
C PRO A 52 -9.73 -9.52 -2.36
N GLU A 53 -9.85 -10.83 -2.61
CA GLU A 53 -10.68 -11.75 -1.83
C GLU A 53 -10.24 -11.87 -0.37
N ALA A 54 -8.94 -11.77 -0.11
CA ALA A 54 -8.36 -11.76 1.23
C ALA A 54 -8.25 -10.34 1.83
N GLY A 55 -8.81 -9.34 1.15
CA GLY A 55 -8.70 -7.93 1.54
C GLY A 55 -7.32 -7.31 1.32
N GLN A 56 -6.42 -7.99 0.60
CA GLN A 56 -5.08 -7.49 0.26
C GLN A 56 -5.12 -6.82 -1.12
N ILE A 57 -5.01 -5.50 -1.18
CA ILE A 57 -5.25 -4.69 -2.39
C ILE A 57 -4.13 -3.69 -2.63
N SER A 58 -4.06 -3.15 -3.85
CA SER A 58 -3.18 -2.03 -4.15
C SER A 58 -3.88 -0.69 -3.86
N PRO A 59 -3.13 0.42 -3.70
CA PRO A 59 -3.70 1.77 -3.56
C PRO A 59 -4.63 2.14 -4.72
N ALA A 60 -4.27 1.77 -5.95
CA ALA A 60 -5.10 2.01 -7.13
C ALA A 60 -6.47 1.32 -7.04
N LEU A 61 -6.54 0.10 -6.49
CA LEU A 61 -7.80 -0.62 -6.25
C LEU A 61 -8.60 0.01 -5.10
N ALA A 62 -7.94 0.44 -4.04
CA ALA A 62 -8.59 1.12 -2.91
C ALA A 62 -9.19 2.48 -3.31
N HIS A 63 -8.56 3.20 -4.24
CA HIS A 63 -9.05 4.48 -4.75
C HIS A 63 -10.25 4.32 -5.69
N ASN A 64 -10.20 3.33 -6.60
CA ASN A 64 -11.19 3.25 -7.68
C ASN A 64 -12.44 2.44 -7.35
N GLY A 65 -12.50 1.70 -6.24
CA GLY A 65 -13.66 0.84 -5.86
C GLY A 65 -14.05 -0.23 -6.89
N ARG A 66 -13.44 -0.21 -8.07
CA ARG A 66 -13.63 -1.12 -9.19
C ARG A 66 -12.47 -2.10 -9.16
N MET A 67 -12.78 -3.36 -8.82
CA MET A 67 -11.93 -4.47 -9.18
C MET A 67 -11.80 -4.50 -10.71
N LYS A 68 -10.75 -3.88 -11.26
CA LYS A 68 -10.24 -4.32 -12.55
C LYS A 68 -9.46 -5.59 -12.27
N ILE A 69 -10.16 -6.72 -12.32
CA ILE A 69 -9.55 -7.98 -12.71
C ILE A 69 -8.82 -7.70 -14.03
N MET A 70 -7.50 -7.54 -13.95
CA MET A 70 -6.68 -7.76 -15.13
C MET A 70 -6.69 -9.27 -15.33
N SER A 71 -7.72 -9.75 -16.02
CA SER A 71 -7.64 -11.03 -16.71
C SER A 71 -6.45 -10.96 -17.67
N GLN A 72 -5.65 -12.03 -17.64
CA GLN A 72 -4.37 -12.27 -18.32
C GLN A 72 -4.14 -11.55 -19.65
#